data_AF-A0A536BAF8-F1
#
_entry.id   AF-A0A536BAF8-F1
#
_cell.length_a   1.000
_cell.length_b   1.000
_cell.length_c   1.000
_cell.angle_alpha   90.00
_cell.angle_beta   90.00
_cell.angle_gamma   90.00
#
_symmetry.space_group_name_H-M   'P 1'
#
loop_
_entity.id
_entity.type
_entity.pdbx_description
1 polymer ?
#
loop_
_entity_poly.entity_id
_entity_poly.type
_entity_poly.pdbx_seq_one_letter_code
_entity_poly.pdbx_strand_id
1 'polypeptide(L)'
;MAESGVFNGTTAIRELPSGKIVGSLHGSVRGFSWDGSRVVVSRWNGGTDYEAELVRWADQKLIWHRSALAQSMLARPDSADVLIGINRADGRAPELVVVNGAGTATTIVRDALVTWPCPCPAGP
;
A
#
# COMPACT_ATOMS: atom_id res chain seq x y z
N MET A 1 4.47 -10.13 9.05
CA MET A 1 4.74 -10.26 7.59
C MET A 1 3.41 -10.41 6.85
N ALA A 2 3.32 -9.94 5.60
CA ALA A 2 2.15 -10.16 4.76
C ALA A 2 2.54 -10.96 3.51
N GLU A 3 1.72 -11.94 3.15
CA GLU A 3 1.90 -12.79 1.97
C GLU A 3 0.68 -12.65 1.05
N SER A 4 0.89 -12.03 -0.11
CA SER A 4 -0.18 -11.87 -1.10
C SER A 4 -0.34 -13.13 -1.93
N GLY A 5 -1.54 -13.71 -1.97
CA GLY A 5 -1.86 -14.79 -2.90
C GLY A 5 -1.96 -14.26 -4.34
N VAL A 6 -1.39 -14.99 -5.30
CA VAL A 6 -1.27 -14.55 -6.71
C VAL A 6 -2.63 -14.54 -7.45
N PHE A 7 -3.65 -15.26 -6.97
CA PHE A 7 -4.85 -15.54 -7.79
C PHE A 7 -6.22 -15.27 -7.15
N ASN A 8 -6.31 -15.00 -5.84
CA ASN A 8 -7.62 -14.87 -5.17
C ASN A 8 -7.79 -13.58 -4.36
N GLY A 9 -6.95 -12.57 -4.65
CA GLY A 9 -7.06 -11.25 -4.06
C GLY A 9 -7.13 -11.26 -2.55
N THR A 10 -6.50 -12.20 -1.85
CA THR A 10 -6.49 -12.24 -0.38
C THR A 10 -5.06 -12.37 0.11
N THR A 11 -4.69 -11.54 1.09
CA THR A 11 -3.40 -11.52 1.74
C THR A 11 -3.53 -12.00 3.18
N ALA A 12 -2.71 -12.96 3.57
CA ALA A 12 -2.60 -13.38 4.97
C ALA A 12 -1.59 -12.49 5.71
N ILE A 13 -1.93 -12.09 6.93
CA ILE A 13 -1.02 -11.41 7.87
C ILE A 13 -0.57 -12.45 8.90
N ARG A 14 0.75 -12.60 9.03
CA ARG A 14 1.39 -13.57 9.92
C ARG A 14 2.23 -12.88 10.99
N GLU A 15 2.13 -13.39 12.21
CA GLU A 15 3.05 -13.10 13.30
C GLU A 15 4.40 -13.78 13.05
N LEU A 16 5.48 -13.12 13.45
CA LEU A 16 6.83 -13.69 13.41
C LEU A 16 7.38 -13.83 14.84
N PRO A 17 8.18 -14.88 15.14
CA PRO A 17 8.66 -15.90 14.20
C PRO A 17 7.67 -17.08 14.02
N SER A 18 6.55 -17.10 14.74
CA SER A 18 5.62 -18.24 14.79
C SER A 18 5.02 -18.63 13.43
N GLY A 19 4.91 -17.68 12.50
CA GLY A 19 4.25 -17.86 11.21
C GLY A 19 2.74 -17.95 11.30
N LYS A 20 2.18 -17.81 12.51
CA LYS A 20 0.74 -17.92 12.78
C LYS A 20 -0.02 -16.83 12.04
N ILE A 21 -1.10 -17.21 11.35
CA ILE A 21 -2.01 -16.25 10.73
C ILE A 21 -2.77 -15.53 11.85
N VAL A 22 -2.66 -14.20 11.88
CA VAL A 22 -3.33 -13.32 12.85
C VAL A 22 -4.39 -12.44 12.19
N GLY A 23 -4.47 -12.44 10.86
CA GLY A 23 -5.50 -11.75 10.10
C GLY A 23 -5.42 -12.07 8.62
N SER A 24 -6.45 -11.68 7.88
CA SER A 24 -6.49 -11.73 6.43
C SER A 24 -7.18 -10.48 5.88
N LEU A 25 -6.78 -10.07 4.68
CA LEU A 25 -7.32 -8.90 3.99
C LEU A 25 -7.58 -9.23 2.54
N HIS A 26 -8.65 -8.70 1.99
CA HIS A 26 -8.90 -8.76 0.55
C HIS A 26 -8.08 -7.66 -0.16
N GLY A 27 -7.17 -8.08 -1.02
CA GLY A 27 -6.28 -7.32 -1.86
C GLY A 27 -4.83 -7.79 -1.69
N SER A 28 -3.91 -7.07 -2.34
CA SER A 28 -2.47 -7.22 -2.15
C SER A 28 -1.96 -6.17 -1.17
N VAL A 29 -1.31 -6.58 -0.09
CA VAL A 29 -0.66 -5.65 0.84
C VAL A 29 0.61 -5.08 0.21
N ARG A 30 0.74 -3.76 0.22
CA ARG A 30 1.92 -3.02 -0.29
C ARG A 30 2.93 -2.67 0.80
N GLY A 31 2.50 -2.62 2.05
CA GLY A 31 3.37 -2.35 3.19
C GLY A 31 2.58 -2.04 4.47
N PHE A 32 3.31 -1.98 5.59
CA PHE A 32 2.79 -1.66 6.92
C PHE A 32 3.22 -0.26 7.33
N SER A 33 2.39 0.46 8.09
CA SER A 33 2.82 1.65 8.82
C SER A 33 3.95 1.33 9.79
N TRP A 34 4.65 2.36 10.27
CA TRP A 34 5.83 2.19 11.13
C TRP A 34 5.51 1.40 12.41
N ASP A 35 4.36 1.69 13.04
CA ASP A 35 3.85 0.98 14.21
C ASP A 35 3.23 -0.40 13.91
N GLY A 36 3.22 -0.80 12.64
CA GLY A 36 2.63 -2.05 12.17
C GLY A 36 1.11 -2.13 12.25
N SER A 37 0.40 -1.08 12.71
CA SER A 37 -1.04 -1.16 12.98
C SER A 37 -1.92 -1.00 11.73
N ARG A 38 -1.36 -0.44 10.66
CA ARG A 38 -2.07 -0.12 9.41
C ARG A 38 -1.33 -0.72 8.22
N VAL A 39 -2.06 -0.96 7.15
CA VAL A 39 -1.49 -1.43 5.89
C VAL A 39 -2.09 -0.70 4.71
N VAL A 40 -1.28 -0.51 3.69
CA VAL A 40 -1.77 -0.13 2.36
C VAL A 40 -2.11 -1.40 1.60
N VAL A 41 -3.33 -1.46 1.08
CA VAL A 41 -3.84 -2.57 0.28
C VAL A 41 -4.21 -2.06 -1.10
N SER A 42 -3.86 -2.83 -2.12
CA SER A 42 -4.37 -2.64 -3.47
C SER A 42 -5.39 -3.74 -3.75
N ARG A 43 -6.65 -3.36 -3.93
CA ARG A 43 -7.75 -4.28 -4.25
C ARG A 43 -8.09 -4.20 -5.73
N TRP A 44 -8.35 -5.34 -6.35
CA TRP A 44 -8.89 -5.42 -7.71
C TRP A 44 -10.38 -5.74 -7.63
N ASN A 45 -11.21 -4.95 -8.32
CA ASN A 45 -12.66 -5.11 -8.33
C ASN A 45 -13.19 -5.68 -9.66
N GLY A 46 -12.31 -5.95 -10.63
CA GLY A 46 -12.67 -6.42 -11.98
C GLY A 46 -12.24 -5.44 -13.07
N GLY A 47 -11.99 -5.93 -14.28
CA GLY A 47 -11.54 -5.09 -15.40
C GLY A 47 -10.29 -4.26 -15.05
N THR A 48 -10.35 -2.95 -15.28
CA THR A 48 -9.32 -1.97 -14.91
C THR A 48 -9.60 -1.29 -13.56
N ASP A 49 -10.58 -1.77 -12.80
CA ASP A 49 -11.00 -1.13 -11.54
C ASP A 49 -10.16 -1.63 -10.37
N TYR A 50 -9.41 -0.71 -9.80
CA TYR A 50 -8.58 -0.91 -8.62
C TYR A 50 -8.91 0.11 -7.55
N GLU A 51 -8.81 -0.32 -6.29
CA GLU A 51 -8.91 0.56 -5.13
C GLU A 51 -7.62 0.48 -4.31
N ALA A 52 -7.07 1.65 -4.01
CA ALA A 52 -5.97 1.83 -3.08
C ALA A 52 -6.55 2.20 -1.72
N GLU A 53 -6.22 1.45 -0.68
CA GLU A 53 -6.80 1.63 0.65
C GLU A 53 -5.73 1.65 1.72
N LEU A 54 -5.89 2.54 2.70
CA LEU A 54 -5.20 2.47 3.98
C LEU A 54 -6.19 1.94 5.01
N VAL A 55 -5.89 0.79 5.58
CA VAL A 55 -6.74 0.10 6.55
C VAL A 55 -6.00 -0.17 7.84
N ARG A 56 -6.69 -0.13 8.97
CA ARG A 56 -6.23 -0.80 10.19
C ARG A 56 -6.61 -2.27 10.05
N TRP A 57 -5.61 -3.15 10.01
CA TRP A 57 -5.86 -4.54 9.59
C TRP A 57 -6.48 -5.41 10.70
N ALA A 58 -6.28 -5.05 11.97
CA ALA A 58 -6.77 -5.82 13.11
C ALA A 58 -8.31 -5.82 13.22
N ASP A 59 -8.95 -4.69 12.89
CA ASP A 59 -10.40 -4.49 12.92
C ASP A 59 -10.99 -4.19 11.51
N GLN A 60 -10.15 -4.27 10.47
CA GLN A 60 -10.48 -3.93 9.08
C GLN A 60 -11.08 -2.53 8.89
N LYS A 61 -10.79 -1.58 9.78
CA LYS A 61 -11.28 -0.21 9.65
C LYS A 61 -10.61 0.51 8.48
N LEU A 62 -11.42 0.98 7.53
CA LEU A 62 -10.99 1.85 6.44
C LEU A 62 -10.64 3.25 6.97
N ILE A 63 -9.42 3.71 6.71
CA ILE A 63 -8.93 5.03 7.12
C ILE A 63 -8.95 5.99 5.94
N TRP A 64 -8.56 5.51 4.77
CA TRP A 64 -8.52 6.28 3.53
C TRP A 64 -8.65 5.33 2.34
N HIS A 65 -9.26 5.80 1.26
CA HIS A 65 -9.29 5.09 -0.01
C HIS A 65 -9.25 6.03 -1.21
N ARG A 66 -8.88 5.49 -2.37
CA ARG A 66 -8.96 6.15 -3.66
C ARG A 66 -9.06 5.11 -4.77
N SER A 67 -9.91 5.40 -5.76
CA SER A 67 -9.98 4.62 -7.00
C SER A 67 -8.71 4.77 -7.82
N ALA A 68 -7.81 3.80 -7.65
CA ALA A 68 -6.49 3.71 -8.24
C ALA A 68 -5.79 2.40 -7.82
N LEU A 69 -4.68 2.08 -8.49
CA LEU A 69 -3.81 0.98 -8.11
C LEU A 69 -2.70 1.48 -7.18
N ALA A 70 -2.62 0.97 -5.96
CA ALA A 70 -1.44 1.21 -5.11
C ALA A 70 -0.28 0.34 -5.59
N GLN A 71 0.86 0.94 -5.93
CA GLN A 71 2.06 0.23 -6.38
C GLN A 71 3.06 0.00 -5.25
N SER A 72 3.40 1.07 -4.53
CA SER A 72 4.44 1.08 -3.51
C SER A 72 3.96 1.80 -2.26
N MET A 73 4.61 1.50 -1.13
CA MET A 73 4.30 2.09 0.16
C MET A 73 5.59 2.28 0.96
N LEU A 74 5.75 3.45 1.57
CA LEU A 74 6.82 3.75 2.51
C LEU A 74 6.21 4.31 3.79
N ALA A 75 6.54 3.70 4.92
CA ALA A 75 6.20 4.24 6.22
C ALA A 75 7.16 5.39 6.59
N ARG A 76 6.62 6.48 7.13
CA ARG A 76 7.44 7.51 7.76
C ARG A 76 7.89 7.00 9.14
N PRO A 77 9.20 6.98 9.46
CA PRO A 77 9.68 6.58 10.77
C PRO A 77 9.03 7.41 11.89
N ASP A 78 8.68 6.74 12.98
CA ASP A 78 8.07 7.31 14.19
C ASP A 78 6.80 8.15 13.94
N SER A 79 6.09 7.86 12.84
CA SER A 79 4.85 8.53 12.46
C SER A 79 3.82 7.53 11.94
N ALA A 80 2.55 7.92 12.02
CA ALA A 80 1.44 7.21 11.39
C ALA A 80 1.26 7.58 9.91
N ASP A 81 2.08 8.50 9.39
CA ASP A 81 2.04 8.93 8.00
C ASP A 81 2.64 7.86 7.08
N VAL A 82 2.04 7.71 5.90
CA VAL A 82 2.51 6.81 4.86
C VAL A 82 2.60 7.54 3.53
N LEU A 83 3.64 7.24 2.76
CA LEU A 83 3.76 7.64 1.37
C LEU A 83 3.33 6.47 0.48
N ILE A 84 2.48 6.75 -0.49
CA ILE A 84 1.91 5.75 -1.39
C ILE A 84 2.21 6.16 -2.83
N GLY A 85 2.80 5.25 -3.60
CA GLY A 85 2.88 5.37 -5.06
C GLY A 85 1.59 4.85 -5.69
N ILE A 86 0.94 5.70 -6.48
CA ILE A 86 -0.39 5.42 -7.03
C ILE A 86 -0.37 5.49 -8.55
N ASN A 87 -0.82 4.42 -9.20
CA ASN A 87 -1.16 4.42 -10.61
C ASN A 87 -2.63 4.76 -10.78
N ARG A 88 -2.90 5.83 -11.51
CA ARG A 88 -4.26 6.29 -11.73
C ARG A 88 -4.97 5.36 -12.71
N ALA A 89 -6.26 5.13 -12.46
CA ALA A 89 -7.11 4.33 -13.36
C ALA A 89 -7.29 5.00 -14.73
N ASP A 90 -7.11 6.32 -14.82
CA ASP A 90 -7.19 7.12 -16.06
C ASP A 90 -5.97 6.98 -16.98
N GLY A 91 -4.99 6.14 -16.63
CA GLY A 91 -3.79 5.88 -17.43
C GLY A 91 -2.77 7.01 -17.45
N ARG A 92 -2.98 8.09 -16.68
CA ARG A 92 -2.00 9.16 -16.53
C ARG A 92 -0.81 8.70 -15.70
N ALA A 93 0.25 9.50 -15.71
CA ALA A 93 1.47 9.15 -15.02
C ALA A 93 1.24 9.02 -13.50
N PRO A 94 2.06 8.20 -12.82
CA PRO A 94 1.85 7.87 -11.41
C PRO A 94 1.98 9.11 -10.51
N GLU A 95 1.36 9.05 -9.33
CA GLU A 95 1.44 10.11 -8.32
C GLU A 95 2.01 9.58 -7.00
N LEU A 96 2.54 10.50 -6.21
CA LEU A 96 2.94 10.27 -4.84
C LEU A 96 1.97 10.96 -3.88
N VAL A 97 1.35 10.17 -3.02
CA VAL A 97 0.36 10.64 -2.06
C VAL A 97 0.83 10.33 -0.64
N VAL A 98 0.87 11.36 0.20
CA VAL A 98 1.02 11.18 1.64
C VAL A 98 -0.36 11.08 2.26
N VAL A 99 -0.59 10.03 3.05
CA VAL A 99 -1.78 9.89 3.89
C VAL A 99 -1.34 9.98 5.33
N ASN A 100 -1.88 10.94 6.07
CA ASN A 100 -1.49 11.16 7.46
C ASN A 100 -2.20 10.20 8.43
N GLY A 101 -1.81 10.29 9.71
CA GLY A 101 -2.41 9.52 10.80
C GLY A 101 -3.94 9.61 10.93
N ALA A 102 -4.56 10.68 10.45
CA ALA A 102 -6.01 10.91 10.48
C ALA A 102 -6.73 10.49 9.18
N GLY A 103 -6.00 10.01 8.17
CA GLY A 103 -6.55 9.65 6.86
C GLY A 103 -6.66 10.82 5.87
N THR A 104 -6.15 12.01 6.22
CA THR A 104 -6.07 13.13 5.27
C THR A 104 -4.97 12.84 4.26
N ALA A 105 -5.31 12.94 2.97
CA ALA A 105 -4.39 12.69 1.87
C ALA A 105 -3.95 13.99 1.19
N THR A 106 -2.65 14.10 0.91
CA THR A 106 -2.05 15.18 0.13
C THR A 106 -1.20 14.58 -1.00
N THR A 107 -1.48 14.94 -2.24
CA THR A 107 -0.59 14.61 -3.36
C THR A 107 0.63 15.53 -3.29
N ILE A 108 1.81 14.97 -3.05
CA ILE A 108 3.06 15.73 -2.92
C ILE A 108 3.81 15.86 -4.24
N VAL A 109 3.64 14.90 -5.15
CA VAL A 109 4.23 14.91 -6.50
C VAL A 109 3.23 14.31 -7.47
N ARG A 110 3.11 14.93 -8.65
CA ARG A 110 2.37 14.40 -9.80
C ARG A 110 3.34 13.96 -10.89
N ASP A 111 2.91 13.01 -11.71
CA ASP A 111 3.66 12.50 -12.85
C ASP A 111 5.07 11.99 -12.46
N ALA A 112 5.17 11.30 -11.32
CA ALA A 112 6.42 10.79 -10.76
C ALA A 112 6.32 9.30 -10.40
N LEU A 113 7.32 8.53 -10.82
CA LEU A 113 7.47 7.12 -10.50
C LEU A 113 8.60 6.94 -9.48
N VAL A 114 8.32 6.18 -8.43
CA VAL A 114 9.36 5.71 -7.49
C VAL A 114 9.69 4.27 -7.83
N THR A 115 10.91 4.02 -8.30
CA THR A 115 11.44 2.68 -8.54
C THR A 115 12.33 2.26 -7.38
N TRP A 116 12.05 1.09 -6.80
CA TRP A 116 12.90 0.44 -5.79
C TRP A 116 13.12 -1.04 -6.15
N PRO A 117 14.33 -1.61 -5.97
CA PRO A 117 15.54 -0.91 -5.51
C PRO A 117 15.99 0.18 -6.48
N CYS A 118 16.65 1.21 -5.95
CA CYS A 118 17.31 2.21 -6.80
C CYS A 118 18.07 1.42 -7.88
N PRO A 119 17.90 1.74 -9.18
CA PRO A 119 18.75 1.12 -10.18
C PRO A 119 20.18 1.38 -9.73
N CYS A 120 20.92 0.31 -9.39
CA CYS A 120 22.32 0.44 -9.02
C CYS A 120 22.95 1.27 -10.14
N PRO A 121 23.74 2.33 -9.85
CA PRO A 121 24.53 2.93 -10.90
C PRO A 121 25.31 1.79 -11.53
N ALA A 122 25.02 1.48 -12.80
CA ALA A 122 25.92 0.67 -13.58
C ALA A 122 27.25 1.41 -13.48
N GLY A 123 28.23 0.78 -12.82
CA GLY A 123 29.56 1.36 -12.69
C GLY A 123 30.12 1.71 -14.06
N PRO A 124 31.10 2.63 -14.13
CA PRO A 124 31.75 3.00 -15.38
C PRO A 124 32.32 1.79 -16.13
#